data_AF-A0AAD1E8X0-F1
#
_entry.id   AF-A0AAD1E8X0-F1
#
_cell.length_a   1.000
_cell.length_b   1.000
_cell.length_c   1.000
_cell.angle_alpha   90.00
_cell.angle_beta   90.00
_cell.angle_gamma   90.00
#
_symmetry.space_group_name_H-M   'P 1'
#
loop_
_entity.id
_entity.type
_entity.pdbx_description
1 polymer ?
#
loop_
_entity_poly.entity_id
_entity_poly.type
_entity_poly.pdbx_seq_one_letter_code
_entity_poly.pdbx_strand_id
1 'polypeptide(L)'
;MNTYRPDGSTHDTHSKVIGYLLWIFGFTGSHRFYYGKPITGTIWFFTLGLLGIGWLIDLFLIPAMDREADLRFTPGPIEYSVAWILLTFLGIFGVHRMYQGKWISGLLYLLTGGVFFLGVLYDFWTLNDQVSLRNAQRR
;
A
#
# COMPACT_ATOMS: atom_id res chain seq x y z
N MET A 1 9.57 41.38 -11.16
CA MET A 1 8.57 40.31 -11.38
C MET A 1 8.96 39.11 -10.55
N ASN A 2 8.26 38.85 -9.44
CA ASN A 2 8.41 37.58 -8.71
C ASN A 2 7.75 36.47 -9.53
N THR A 3 8.54 35.60 -10.13
CA THR A 3 8.04 34.35 -10.72
C THR A 3 7.71 33.40 -9.58
N TYR A 4 6.46 33.45 -9.10
CA TYR A 4 5.90 32.36 -8.31
C TYR A 4 5.76 31.16 -9.25
N ARG A 5 6.78 30.30 -9.29
CA ARG A 5 6.61 28.94 -9.82
C ARG A 5 5.80 28.20 -8.77
N PRO A 6 4.64 27.62 -9.10
CA PRO A 6 4.07 26.58 -8.27
C PRO A 6 4.90 25.31 -8.55
N ASP A 7 6.16 25.26 -8.12
CA ASP A 7 6.97 24.05 -8.16
C ASP A 7 6.66 23.21 -6.92
N GLY A 8 5.48 22.61 -6.92
CA GLY A 8 5.00 21.84 -5.80
C GLY A 8 4.01 20.77 -6.22
N SER A 9 4.22 20.09 -7.35
CA SER A 9 3.66 18.75 -7.49
C SER A 9 4.42 17.87 -6.51
N THR A 10 4.07 17.94 -5.22
CA THR A 10 4.33 16.85 -4.28
C THR A 10 3.67 15.64 -4.94
N HIS A 11 4.49 14.77 -5.52
CA HIS A 11 3.98 13.54 -6.10
C HIS A 11 3.55 12.66 -4.94
N ASP A 12 2.28 12.77 -4.57
CA ASP A 12 1.62 11.90 -3.62
C ASP A 12 1.80 10.46 -4.12
N THR A 13 2.53 9.65 -3.35
CA THR A 13 2.79 8.24 -3.68
C THR A 13 1.54 7.39 -3.45
N HIS A 14 0.75 7.76 -2.44
CA HIS A 14 -0.46 7.10 -2.01
C HIS A 14 -1.63 8.07 -2.10
N SER A 15 -2.82 7.56 -2.43
CA SER A 15 -4.05 8.34 -2.43
C SER A 15 -4.64 8.42 -1.02
N LYS A 16 -4.75 9.64 -0.49
CA LYS A 16 -5.49 9.95 0.75
C LYS A 16 -6.91 9.41 0.75
N VAL A 17 -7.60 9.54 -0.40
CA VAL A 17 -8.98 9.05 -0.56
C VAL A 17 -9.04 7.54 -0.36
N ILE A 18 -8.11 6.79 -0.96
CA ILE A 18 -8.02 5.34 -0.75
C ILE A 18 -7.66 5.02 0.70
N GLY A 19 -6.79 5.81 1.34
CA GLY A 19 -6.53 5.69 2.77
C GLY A 19 -7.79 5.77 3.64
N TYR A 20 -8.66 6.74 3.39
CA TYR A 20 -9.94 6.87 4.10
C TYR A 20 -10.95 5.77 3.74
N LEU A 21 -10.98 5.30 2.49
CA LEU A 21 -11.82 4.16 2.09
C LEU A 21 -11.38 2.88 2.81
N LEU A 22 -10.07 2.64 2.92
CA LEU A 22 -9.52 1.49 3.65
C LEU A 22 -9.78 1.61 5.16
N TRP A 23 -9.78 2.81 5.71
CA TRP A 23 -10.10 3.07 7.12
C TRP A 23 -11.51 2.64 7.54
N ILE A 24 -12.49 2.58 6.62
CA ILE A 24 -13.82 2.01 6.92
C ILE A 24 -13.69 0.55 7.40
N PHE A 25 -12.74 -0.19 6.83
CA PHE A 25 -12.35 -1.54 7.26
C PHE A 25 -11.12 -1.52 8.17
N GLY A 26 -10.80 -0.36 8.75
CA GLY A 26 -9.55 -0.08 9.43
C GLY A 26 -9.34 -0.83 10.74
N PHE A 27 -10.37 -1.47 11.30
CA PHE A 27 -10.22 -2.44 12.38
C PHE A 27 -9.33 -3.64 11.98
N THR A 28 -9.21 -3.92 10.69
CA THR A 28 -8.27 -4.92 10.14
C THR A 28 -6.83 -4.39 10.00
N GLY A 29 -6.61 -3.07 10.15
CA GLY A 29 -5.31 -2.43 9.92
C GLY A 29 -4.97 -2.16 8.44
N SER A 30 -5.91 -2.34 7.52
CA SER A 30 -5.74 -2.20 6.06
C SER A 30 -5.07 -0.88 5.63
N HIS A 31 -5.50 0.26 6.16
CA HIS A 31 -4.93 1.58 5.87
C HIS A 31 -3.49 1.72 6.39
N ARG A 32 -3.12 1.01 7.46
CA ARG A 32 -1.73 1.00 7.97
C ARG A 32 -0.81 0.19 7.07
N PHE A 33 -1.28 -0.93 6.53
CA PHE A 33 -0.54 -1.67 5.51
C PHE A 33 -0.37 -0.83 4.24
N TYR A 34 -1.45 -0.15 3.81
CA TYR A 34 -1.44 0.76 2.67
C TYR A 34 -0.34 1.81 2.78
N TYR A 35 -0.27 2.53 3.90
CA TYR A 35 0.79 3.51 4.16
C TYR A 35 2.14 2.89 4.60
N GLY A 36 2.39 1.61 4.35
CA GLY A 36 3.69 0.98 4.59
C GLY A 36 4.09 0.91 6.06
N LYS A 37 3.14 0.64 6.96
CA LYS A 37 3.37 0.37 8.39
C LYS A 37 2.96 -1.06 8.76
N PRO A 38 3.58 -2.10 8.18
CA PRO A 38 3.09 -3.48 8.27
C PRO A 38 3.09 -4.05 9.70
N ILE A 39 4.06 -3.66 10.53
CA ILE A 39 4.10 -4.07 11.94
C ILE A 39 2.85 -3.55 12.68
N THR A 40 2.57 -2.25 12.59
CA THR A 40 1.38 -1.68 13.25
C THR A 40 0.08 -2.16 12.61
N GLY A 41 0.05 -2.41 11.30
CA GLY A 41 -1.09 -3.02 10.62
C GLY A 41 -1.39 -4.41 11.17
N THR A 42 -0.36 -5.22 11.41
CA THR A 42 -0.48 -6.57 11.98
C THR A 42 -0.98 -6.53 13.43
N ILE A 43 -0.49 -5.58 14.23
CA ILE A 43 -1.01 -5.35 15.58
C ILE A 43 -2.50 -4.99 15.52
N TRP A 44 -2.88 -4.07 14.62
CA TRP A 44 -4.30 -3.70 14.43
C TRP A 44 -5.14 -4.91 14.05
N PHE A 45 -4.70 -5.73 13.09
CA PHE A 45 -5.42 -6.92 12.65
C PHE A 45 -5.73 -7.89 13.81
N PHE A 46 -4.73 -8.21 14.64
CA PHE A 46 -4.92 -9.15 15.76
C PHE A 46 -5.65 -8.55 16.97
N THR A 47 -5.77 -7.23 17.05
CA THR A 47 -6.40 -6.53 18.19
C THR A 47 -7.70 -5.81 17.83
N LEU A 48 -8.19 -6.00 16.60
CA LEU A 48 -9.31 -5.27 16.01
C LEU A 48 -9.13 -3.74 16.12
N GLY A 49 -7.92 -3.27 15.81
CA GLY A 49 -7.52 -1.86 15.89
C GLY A 49 -7.34 -1.33 17.30
N LEU A 50 -6.92 -2.20 18.22
CA LEU A 50 -6.82 -2.01 19.67
C LEU A 50 -8.16 -1.72 20.35
N LEU A 51 -9.12 -2.64 20.19
CA LEU A 51 -10.47 -2.58 20.77
C LEU A 51 -11.33 -1.42 20.24
N GLY A 52 -11.08 -0.98 19.00
CA GLY A 52 -11.85 0.06 18.31
C GLY A 52 -11.43 1.50 18.59
N ILE A 53 -10.68 1.78 19.67
CA ILE A 53 -10.21 3.14 19.97
C ILE A 53 -9.12 3.58 19.00
N GLY A 54 -8.16 2.71 18.71
CA GLY A 54 -7.09 2.99 17.75
C GLY A 54 -7.62 3.25 16.34
N TRP A 55 -8.71 2.57 15.95
CA TRP A 55 -9.43 2.84 14.71
C TRP A 55 -10.01 4.26 14.63
N LEU A 56 -10.59 4.79 15.72
CA LEU A 56 -11.10 6.17 15.76
C LEU A 56 -9.97 7.20 15.68
N ILE A 57 -8.88 6.97 16.42
CA ILE A 57 -7.69 7.83 16.40
C ILE A 57 -7.09 7.89 14.98
N ASP A 58 -7.13 6.77 14.26
CA ASP A 58 -6.56 6.68 12.92
C ASP A 58 -7.18 7.65 11.91
N LEU A 59 -8.41 8.11 12.12
CA LEU A 59 -9.03 9.17 11.30
C LEU A 59 -8.14 10.42 11.23
N PHE A 60 -7.48 10.77 12.34
CA PHE A 60 -6.60 11.94 12.43
C PHE A 60 -5.15 11.62 12.05
N LEU A 61 -4.72 10.35 12.11
CA LEU A 61 -3.36 9.95 11.76
C LEU A 61 -3.16 9.77 10.26
N ILE A 62 -4.21 9.51 9.48
CA ILE A 62 -4.10 9.29 8.03
C ILE A 62 -3.28 10.38 7.31
N PRO A 63 -3.54 11.69 7.51
CA PRO A 63 -2.73 12.74 6.87
C PRO A 63 -1.25 12.70 7.25
N ALA A 64 -0.90 12.26 8.46
CA ALA A 64 0.49 12.12 8.88
C ALA A 64 1.14 10.88 8.24
N MET A 65 0.45 9.75 8.24
CA MET A 65 0.93 8.51 7.62
C MET A 65 1.15 8.65 6.12
N ASP A 66 0.28 9.41 5.47
CA ASP A 66 0.37 9.76 4.06
C ASP A 66 1.64 10.56 3.76
N ARG A 67 1.91 11.66 4.48
CA ARG A 67 3.17 12.41 4.34
C ARG A 67 4.41 11.56 4.62
N GLU A 68 4.34 10.68 5.62
CA GLU A 68 5.44 9.73 5.90
C GLU A 68 5.64 8.69 4.81
N ALA A 69 4.59 8.31 4.08
CA ALA A 69 4.68 7.42 2.93
C ALA A 69 5.38 8.15 1.76
N ASP A 70 4.99 9.40 1.48
CA ASP A 70 5.60 10.22 0.42
C ASP A 70 7.10 10.47 0.63
N LEU A 71 7.53 10.58 1.90
CA LEU A 71 8.95 10.75 2.23
C LEU A 71 9.76 9.45 2.11
N ARG A 72 9.12 8.28 2.28
CA ARG A 72 9.81 6.97 2.27
C ARG A 72 9.81 6.28 0.92
N PHE A 73 8.82 6.53 0.09
CA PHE A 73 8.56 5.75 -1.11
C PHE A 73 8.87 6.53 -2.39
N THR A 74 9.41 5.84 -3.39
CA THR A 74 9.80 6.46 -4.66
C THR A 74 8.61 6.53 -5.62
N PRO A 75 8.15 7.72 -6.03
CA PRO A 75 7.11 7.84 -7.04
C PRO A 75 7.62 7.35 -8.40
N GLY A 76 6.73 6.84 -9.24
CA GLY A 76 7.09 6.33 -10.56
C GLY A 76 5.90 5.73 -11.32
N PRO A 77 6.16 5.03 -12.43
CA PRO A 77 5.10 4.56 -13.32
C PRO A 77 4.19 3.48 -12.72
N ILE A 78 4.64 2.79 -11.67
CA ILE A 78 3.81 1.82 -10.96
C ILE A 78 3.13 2.53 -9.79
N GLU A 79 1.82 2.72 -9.92
CA GLU A 79 0.97 3.33 -8.90
C GLU A 79 0.74 2.41 -7.69
N TYR A 80 1.05 2.90 -6.47
CA TYR A 80 0.86 2.15 -5.21
C TYR A 80 -0.61 1.81 -4.97
N SER A 81 -1.49 2.80 -5.17
CA SER A 81 -2.94 2.67 -5.08
C SER A 81 -3.50 1.52 -5.91
N VAL A 82 -3.09 1.44 -7.17
CA VAL A 82 -3.52 0.39 -8.10
C VAL A 82 -2.96 -0.96 -7.65
N ALA A 83 -1.68 -1.02 -7.27
CA ALA A 83 -1.06 -2.24 -6.79
C ALA A 83 -1.80 -2.82 -5.56
N TRP A 84 -2.23 -1.95 -4.63
CA TRP A 84 -2.99 -2.33 -3.44
C TRP A 84 -4.41 -2.80 -3.75
N ILE A 85 -5.11 -2.14 -4.68
CA ILE A 85 -6.42 -2.59 -5.15
C ILE A 85 -6.30 -3.97 -5.80
N LEU A 86 -5.29 -4.16 -6.66
CA LEU A 86 -5.03 -5.44 -7.30
C LEU A 86 -4.67 -6.54 -6.28
N LEU A 87 -3.86 -6.24 -5.26
CA LEU A 87 -3.55 -7.20 -4.20
C LEU A 87 -4.82 -7.59 -3.42
N THR A 88 -5.67 -6.62 -3.13
CA THR A 88 -6.88 -6.84 -2.30
C THR A 88 -7.90 -7.74 -3.01
N PHE A 89 -8.19 -7.48 -4.29
CA PHE A 89 -9.25 -8.20 -5.01
C PHE A 89 -8.75 -9.36 -5.87
N LEU A 90 -7.50 -9.30 -6.35
CA LEU A 90 -6.92 -10.25 -7.29
C LEU A 90 -5.58 -10.82 -6.81
N GLY A 91 -5.24 -10.63 -5.53
CA GLY A 91 -3.96 -11.03 -4.95
C GLY A 91 -3.70 -12.53 -5.04
N ILE A 92 -4.71 -13.36 -4.81
CA ILE A 92 -4.60 -14.82 -4.93
C ILE A 92 -4.21 -15.27 -6.35
N PHE A 93 -4.58 -14.48 -7.36
CA PHE A 93 -4.25 -14.75 -8.76
C PHE A 93 -2.90 -14.12 -9.18
N GLY A 94 -2.26 -13.35 -8.31
CA GLY A 94 -0.95 -12.73 -8.58
C GLY A 94 -0.97 -11.55 -9.55
N VAL A 95 -2.14 -10.95 -9.81
CA VAL A 95 -2.28 -9.87 -10.79
C VAL A 95 -1.49 -8.63 -10.39
N HIS A 96 -1.41 -8.31 -9.08
CA HIS A 96 -0.56 -7.23 -8.58
C HIS A 96 0.93 -7.46 -8.88
N ARG A 97 1.39 -8.72 -8.84
CA ARG A 97 2.79 -9.05 -9.20
C ARG A 97 3.02 -8.86 -10.70
N MET A 98 2.06 -9.26 -11.54
CA MET A 98 2.12 -9.03 -12.99
C MET A 98 2.13 -7.53 -13.32
N TYR A 99 1.32 -6.73 -12.62
CA TYR A 99 1.31 -5.27 -12.73
C TYR A 99 2.68 -4.65 -12.40
N GLN A 100 3.41 -5.20 -11.41
CA GLN A 100 4.81 -4.83 -11.12
C GLN A 100 5.85 -5.38 -12.13
N GLY A 101 5.42 -6.04 -13.20
CA GLY A 101 6.25 -6.70 -14.19
C GLY A 101 6.88 -8.03 -13.73
N LYS A 102 6.46 -8.59 -12.59
CA LYS A 102 6.98 -9.85 -12.03
C LYS A 102 6.22 -11.07 -12.56
N TRP A 103 6.20 -11.23 -13.89
CA TRP A 103 5.42 -12.24 -14.60
C TRP A 103 5.59 -13.67 -14.09
N ILE A 104 6.83 -14.11 -13.87
CA ILE A 104 7.12 -15.48 -13.39
C ILE A 104 6.42 -15.74 -12.05
N SER A 105 6.61 -14.85 -11.07
CA SER A 105 5.96 -15.01 -9.76
C SER A 105 4.45 -14.78 -9.79
N GLY A 106 3.95 -13.95 -10.71
CA GLY A 106 2.50 -13.78 -10.93
C GLY A 106 1.86 -15.04 -11.49
N LEU A 107 2.49 -15.70 -12.47
CA LEU A 107 2.02 -16.97 -13.01
C LEU A 107 2.09 -18.08 -11.96
N LEU A 108 3.14 -18.08 -11.13
CA LEU A 108 3.21 -19.00 -10.00
C LEU A 108 2.02 -18.81 -9.06
N TYR A 109 1.69 -17.56 -8.69
CA TYR A 109 0.51 -17.26 -7.87
C TYR A 109 -0.77 -17.75 -8.54
N LEU A 110 -0.96 -17.48 -9.83
CA LEU A 110 -2.13 -17.94 -10.58
C LEU A 110 -2.32 -19.46 -10.52
N LEU A 111 -1.23 -20.23 -10.67
CA LEU A 111 -1.27 -21.70 -10.68
C LEU A 111 -1.38 -22.32 -9.29
N THR A 112 -1.04 -21.58 -8.23
CA THR A 112 -0.92 -22.11 -6.85
C THR A 112 -1.87 -21.44 -5.86
N GLY A 113 -2.70 -20.50 -6.32
CA GLY A 113 -3.54 -19.67 -5.45
C GLY A 113 -2.71 -18.79 -4.50
N GLY A 114 -1.78 -18.01 -5.05
CA GLY A 114 -0.94 -17.11 -4.24
C GLY A 114 0.08 -17.84 -3.37
N VAL A 115 0.47 -19.04 -3.82
CA VAL A 115 1.18 -20.12 -3.13
C VAL A 115 0.53 -20.52 -1.80
N PHE A 116 -0.72 -21.00 -1.83
CA PHE A 116 -1.49 -21.36 -0.62
C PHE A 116 -1.67 -20.18 0.35
N PHE A 117 -2.01 -18.99 -0.18
CA PHE A 117 -2.30 -17.75 0.56
C PHE A 117 -1.13 -17.10 1.32
N LEU A 118 -0.08 -17.84 1.68
CA LEU A 118 1.08 -17.32 2.41
C LEU A 118 1.79 -16.21 1.62
N GLY A 119 1.85 -16.34 0.30
CA GLY A 119 2.41 -15.32 -0.57
C GLY A 119 1.63 -14.00 -0.50
N VAL A 120 0.29 -14.08 -0.43
CA VAL A 120 -0.55 -12.90 -0.30
C VAL A 120 -0.25 -12.17 1.02
N LEU A 121 -0.10 -12.90 2.13
CA LEU A 121 0.29 -12.32 3.42
C LEU A 121 1.68 -11.65 3.37
N TYR A 122 2.63 -12.29 2.70
CA TYR A 122 3.95 -11.70 2.48
C TYR A 122 3.87 -10.40 1.67
N ASP A 123 3.01 -10.35 0.65
CA ASP A 123 2.84 -9.17 -0.18
C ASP A 123 2.13 -8.04 0.56
N PHE A 124 1.17 -8.32 1.46
CA PHE A 124 0.61 -7.30 2.37
C PHE A 124 1.70 -6.57 3.18
N TRP A 125 2.78 -7.27 3.52
CA TRP A 125 3.90 -6.67 4.27
C TRP A 125 4.87 -5.88 3.40
N THR A 126 5.10 -6.33 2.17
CA THR A 126 6.27 -5.91 1.40
C THR A 126 5.93 -5.15 0.12
N LEU A 127 4.65 -5.05 -0.27
CA LEU A 127 4.23 -4.46 -1.55
C LEU A 127 4.80 -3.06 -1.77
N ASN A 128 4.77 -2.19 -0.76
CA ASN A 128 5.22 -0.80 -0.89
C ASN A 128 6.72 -0.72 -1.21
N ASP A 129 7.55 -1.52 -0.52
CA ASP A 129 8.98 -1.60 -0.82
C ASP A 129 9.21 -2.17 -2.21
N GLN A 130 8.47 -3.22 -2.59
CA GLN A 130 8.55 -3.82 -3.92
C GLN A 130 8.23 -2.81 -5.04
N VAL A 131 7.19 -1.98 -4.86
CA VAL A 131 6.84 -0.91 -5.81
C VAL A 131 7.90 0.18 -5.82
N SER A 132 8.36 0.64 -4.65
CA SER A 132 9.39 1.68 -4.52
C SER A 132 10.68 1.30 -5.23
N LEU A 133 11.16 0.07 -5.00
CA LEU A 133 12.36 -0.44 -5.67
C LEU A 133 12.19 -0.51 -7.19
N ARG A 134 11.02 -0.91 -7.68
CA ARG A 134 10.75 -0.96 -9.13
C ARG A 134 10.66 0.43 -9.76
N ASN A 135 10.05 1.38 -9.08
CA ASN A 135 9.98 2.77 -9.53
C ASN A 135 11.37 3.41 -9.55
N ALA A 136 12.20 3.16 -8.53
CA ALA A 136 13.58 3.63 -8.49
C ALA A 136 14.46 3.06 -9.62
N GLN A 137 14.23 1.80 -10.03
CA GLN A 137 14.97 1.15 -11.13
C GLN A 137 14.60 1.65 -12.53
N ARG A 138 13.42 2.26 -12.70
CA ARG A 138 12.90 2.71 -14.02
C ARG A 138 13.10 4.20 -14.27
N ARG A 139 13.81 4.88 -13.38
CA ARG A 139 14.14 6.30 -13.48
C ARG A 139 15.47 6.47 -14.19
#